data_AF-A0A9X0TQ69-F1
#
_entry.id   AF-A0A9X0TQ69-F1
#
_cell.length_a   1.000
_cell.length_b   1.000
_cell.length_c   1.000
_cell.angle_alpha   90.00
_cell.angle_beta   90.00
_cell.angle_gamma   90.00
#
_symmetry.space_group_name_H-M   'P 1'
#
loop_
_entity.id
_entity.type
_entity.pdbx_description
1 polymer ?
#
loop_
_entity_poly.entity_id
_entity_poly.type
_entity_poly.pdbx_seq_one_letter_code
_entity_poly.pdbx_strand_id
1 'polypeptide(L)'
;MAFVIKAEISDPDAETFAFTAQKTMYGGKTIMAGDTVFLFASENEGGHGLIASGVVTATRAIARRPGIARQTPRVDLTIKRTATAWRPLGRAQLRDFRDWEDGQPETELNFKLYRQATDKIVGISDEATRFIEAFFEQ
;
A
#
# COMPACT_ATOMS: atom_id res chain seq x y z
N MET A 1 -2.83 -4.82 -12.05
CA MET A 1 -1.57 -4.20 -11.58
C MET A 1 -1.48 -4.40 -10.07
N ALA A 2 -0.32 -4.15 -9.47
CA ALA A 2 -0.14 -4.26 -8.02
C ALA A 2 0.06 -2.90 -7.36
N PHE A 3 -0.50 -2.76 -6.17
CA PHE A 3 -0.39 -1.57 -5.34
C PHE A 3 -0.06 -1.96 -3.91
N VAL A 4 0.45 -1.00 -3.14
CA VAL A 4 0.53 -1.08 -1.69
C VAL A 4 -0.40 -0.02 -1.11
N ILE A 5 -1.18 -0.40 -0.10
CA ILE A 5 -1.83 0.56 0.80
C ILE A 5 -1.14 0.52 2.15
N LYS A 6 -0.65 1.68 2.60
CA LYS A 6 -0.25 1.92 3.98
C LYS A 6 -1.33 2.77 4.66
N ALA A 7 -1.98 2.24 5.68
CA ALA A 7 -3.07 2.89 6.38
C ALA A 7 -3.19 2.39 7.82
N GLU A 8 -3.92 3.12 8.66
CA GLU A 8 -4.50 2.53 9.86
C GLU A 8 -5.34 1.30 9.51
N ILE A 9 -5.10 0.19 10.20
CA ILE A 9 -5.88 -1.05 10.07
C ILE A 9 -6.15 -1.58 11.48
N SER A 10 -7.35 -1.34 11.98
CA SER A 10 -7.72 -1.69 13.36
C SER A 10 -8.00 -3.19 13.55
N ASP A 11 -8.50 -3.86 12.52
CA ASP A 11 -8.72 -5.32 12.48
C ASP A 11 -7.87 -5.93 11.35
N PRO A 12 -6.65 -6.43 11.65
CA PRO A 12 -5.81 -7.10 10.67
C PRO A 12 -6.41 -8.41 10.13
N ASP A 13 -7.37 -9.00 10.86
CA ASP A 13 -7.95 -10.30 10.54
C ASP A 13 -9.22 -10.22 9.68
N ALA A 14 -9.66 -9.00 9.34
CA ALA A 14 -10.84 -8.76 8.52
C ALA A 14 -10.75 -9.47 7.15
N GLU A 15 -11.87 -10.06 6.72
CA GLU A 15 -11.98 -10.63 5.37
C GLU A 15 -12.10 -9.55 4.28
N THR A 16 -12.64 -8.39 4.65
CA THR A 16 -12.85 -7.25 3.75
C THR A 16 -12.41 -5.98 4.45
N PHE A 17 -11.57 -5.21 3.76
CA PHE A 17 -11.09 -3.91 4.22
C PHE A 17 -11.75 -2.80 3.41
N ALA A 18 -12.39 -1.85 4.09
CA ALA A 18 -12.97 -0.67 3.48
C ALA A 18 -12.20 0.57 3.92
N PHE A 19 -11.71 1.34 2.94
CA PHE A 19 -10.98 2.56 3.20
C PHE A 19 -11.64 3.74 2.50
N THR A 20 -11.76 4.86 3.20
CA THR A 20 -12.38 6.08 2.69
C THR A 20 -11.32 7.15 2.45
N ALA A 21 -11.42 7.83 1.30
CA ALA A 21 -10.66 9.00 0.92
C ALA A 21 -9.13 8.86 1.10
N GLN A 22 -8.58 7.68 0.82
CA GLN A 22 -7.16 7.40 0.96
C GLN A 22 -6.33 8.23 0.01
N LYS A 23 -5.24 8.84 0.51
CA LYS A 23 -4.31 9.62 -0.33
C LYS A 23 -3.64 8.67 -1.32
N THR A 24 -3.41 9.14 -2.53
CA THR A 24 -2.66 8.39 -3.54
C THR A 24 -1.36 9.12 -3.88
N MET A 25 -0.29 8.36 -4.08
CA MET A 25 1.02 8.83 -4.52
C MET A 25 1.63 7.82 -5.49
N TYR A 26 2.69 8.21 -6.22
CA TYR A 26 3.47 7.29 -7.06
C TYR A 26 2.60 6.36 -7.94
N GLY A 27 1.69 6.94 -8.73
CA GLY A 27 0.78 6.19 -9.59
C GLY A 27 -0.46 5.60 -8.91
N GLY A 28 -0.56 5.60 -7.57
CA GLY A 28 -1.67 4.98 -6.82
C GLY A 28 -3.09 5.46 -7.19
N LYS A 29 -3.22 6.59 -7.88
CA LYS A 29 -4.52 7.10 -8.38
C LYS A 29 -5.14 6.24 -9.49
N THR A 30 -4.39 5.31 -10.09
CA THR A 30 -4.86 4.46 -11.19
C THR A 30 -5.42 3.12 -10.71
N ILE A 31 -5.46 2.88 -9.40
CA ILE A 31 -6.02 1.66 -8.81
C ILE A 31 -7.49 1.47 -9.20
N MET A 32 -7.86 0.24 -9.57
CA MET A 32 -9.19 -0.13 -10.00
C MET A 32 -9.60 -1.50 -9.47
N ALA A 33 -10.89 -1.84 -9.62
CA ALA A 33 -11.39 -3.17 -9.28
C ALA A 33 -10.64 -4.25 -10.11
N GLY A 34 -10.27 -5.35 -9.46
CA GLY A 34 -9.46 -6.43 -10.02
C GLY A 34 -7.96 -6.30 -9.78
N ASP A 35 -7.47 -5.14 -9.31
CA ASP A 35 -6.05 -4.99 -8.96
C ASP A 35 -5.69 -5.71 -7.65
N THR A 36 -4.44 -6.16 -7.57
CA THR A 36 -3.83 -6.71 -6.36
C THR A 36 -3.37 -5.57 -5.46
N VAL A 37 -3.62 -5.69 -4.15
CA VAL A 37 -3.15 -4.74 -3.15
C VAL A 37 -2.51 -5.48 -1.99
N PHE A 38 -1.32 -5.04 -1.60
CA PHE A 38 -0.65 -5.45 -0.37
C PHE A 38 -0.97 -4.45 0.73
N LEU A 39 -1.46 -4.94 1.86
CA LEU A 39 -1.92 -4.15 2.99
C LEU A 39 -0.80 -4.02 4.03
N PHE A 40 -0.35 -2.80 4.25
CA PHE A 40 0.59 -2.43 5.30
C PHE A 40 -0.15 -1.68 6.41
N ALA A 41 -0.22 -2.27 7.60
CA ALA A 41 -0.71 -1.60 8.80
C ALA A 41 0.31 -0.54 9.23
N SER A 42 -0.11 0.72 9.25
CA SER A 42 0.76 1.88 9.47
C SER A 42 1.37 1.86 10.87
N GLU A 43 2.70 1.92 10.95
CA GLU A 43 3.42 1.92 12.23
C GLU A 43 3.25 3.22 13.03
N ASN A 44 2.81 4.31 12.39
CA ASN A 44 2.44 5.53 13.12
C ASN A 44 1.11 5.37 13.86
N GLU A 45 0.29 4.38 13.46
CA GLU A 45 -1.03 4.08 14.00
C GLU A 45 -1.01 2.78 14.83
N GLY A 46 0.18 2.34 15.25
CA GLY A 46 0.37 1.12 16.05
C GLY A 46 0.50 -0.18 15.25
N GLY A 47 0.48 -0.13 13.92
CA GLY A 47 0.70 -1.27 13.03
C GLY A 47 2.18 -1.72 12.95
N HIS A 48 2.41 -2.80 12.18
CA HIS A 48 3.74 -3.43 12.08
C HIS A 48 4.18 -3.73 10.62
N GLY A 49 3.61 -3.03 9.64
CA GLY A 49 3.91 -3.23 8.22
C GLY A 49 2.96 -4.21 7.54
N LEU A 50 3.47 -5.00 6.60
CA LEU A 50 2.71 -5.95 5.79
C LEU A 50 1.94 -6.95 6.67
N ILE A 51 0.62 -7.03 6.44
CA ILE A 51 -0.26 -7.98 7.13
C ILE A 51 -0.96 -8.94 6.17
N ALA A 52 -1.29 -8.49 4.96
CA ALA A 52 -2.17 -9.22 4.06
C ALA A 52 -1.97 -8.80 2.60
N SER A 53 -2.46 -9.65 1.70
CA SER A 53 -2.74 -9.29 0.30
C SER A 53 -4.23 -9.43 0.02
N GLY A 54 -4.72 -8.72 -0.99
CA GLY A 54 -6.11 -8.79 -1.39
C GLY A 54 -6.35 -8.28 -2.80
N VAL A 55 -7.57 -8.47 -3.27
CA VAL A 55 -8.05 -7.96 -4.56
C VAL A 55 -9.05 -6.85 -4.31
N VAL A 56 -8.90 -5.76 -5.04
CA VAL A 56 -9.83 -4.63 -4.98
C VAL A 56 -11.16 -5.04 -5.60
N THR A 57 -12.24 -4.94 -4.83
CA THR A 57 -13.60 -5.28 -5.28
C THR A 57 -14.39 -4.05 -5.72
N ALA A 58 -14.06 -2.88 -5.17
CA ALA A 58 -14.68 -1.62 -5.55
C ALA A 58 -13.68 -0.46 -5.39
N THR A 59 -13.74 0.52 -6.29
CA THR A 59 -13.03 1.79 -6.16
C THR A 59 -13.91 2.97 -6.53
N ARG A 60 -13.65 4.12 -5.90
CA ARG A 60 -14.28 5.39 -6.26
C ARG A 60 -13.30 6.53 -6.10
N ALA A 61 -12.98 7.22 -7.20
CA ALA A 61 -12.19 8.43 -7.14
C ALA A 61 -12.97 9.54 -6.41
N ILE A 62 -12.31 10.23 -5.47
CA ILE A 62 -12.88 11.37 -4.77
C ILE A 62 -12.67 12.63 -5.62
N ALA A 63 -13.76 13.34 -5.88
CA ALA A 63 -13.76 14.58 -6.65
C ALA A 63 -12.81 15.62 -6.03
N ARG A 64 -12.16 16.40 -6.90
CA ARG A 64 -11.37 17.55 -6.47
C ARG A 64 -12.29 18.64 -5.95
N ARG A 65 -11.85 19.32 -4.89
CA ARG A 65 -12.55 20.48 -4.33
C ARG A 65 -12.28 21.69 -5.23
N PRO A 66 -13.33 22.41 -5.67
CA PRO A 66 -13.17 23.67 -6.39
C PRO A 66 -12.31 24.66 -5.57
N GLY A 67 -11.48 25.46 -6.26
CA GLY A 67 -10.64 26.48 -5.62
C GLY A 67 -9.35 25.97 -4.98
N ILE A 68 -9.08 24.65 -4.95
CA ILE A 68 -7.80 24.10 -4.48
C ILE A 68 -6.88 23.82 -5.67
N ALA A 69 -5.84 24.66 -5.84
CA ALA A 69 -4.89 24.54 -6.96
C ALA A 69 -4.09 23.22 -6.95
N ARG A 70 -3.70 22.74 -5.75
CA ARG A 70 -2.96 21.48 -5.58
C ARG A 70 -3.66 20.60 -4.56
N GLN A 71 -4.33 19.56 -5.05
CA GLN A 71 -4.95 18.54 -4.22
C GLN A 71 -4.37 17.17 -4.56
N THR A 72 -3.84 16.48 -3.55
CA THR A 72 -3.48 15.06 -3.67
C THR A 72 -4.73 14.25 -4.03
N PRO A 73 -4.73 13.46 -5.11
CA PRO A 73 -5.88 12.63 -5.47
C PRO A 73 -6.18 11.63 -4.35
N ARG A 74 -7.47 11.39 -4.11
CA ARG A 74 -7.96 10.47 -3.08
C ARG A 74 -8.92 9.45 -3.67
N VAL A 75 -8.96 8.27 -3.08
CA VAL A 75 -9.76 7.14 -3.56
C VAL A 75 -10.43 6.46 -2.36
N ASP A 76 -11.70 6.11 -2.50
CA ASP A 76 -12.33 5.08 -1.66
C ASP A 76 -12.08 3.72 -2.30
N LEU A 77 -11.87 2.70 -1.49
CA LEU A 77 -11.66 1.35 -1.97
C LEU A 77 -12.16 0.30 -0.98
N THR A 78 -12.63 -0.80 -1.54
CA THR A 78 -12.93 -2.04 -0.82
C THR A 78 -12.02 -3.14 -1.33
N ILE A 79 -11.37 -3.85 -0.42
CA ILE A 79 -10.42 -4.92 -0.72
C ILE A 79 -10.92 -6.20 -0.06
N LYS A 80 -11.01 -7.28 -0.82
CA LYS A 80 -11.23 -8.63 -0.27
C LYS A 80 -9.87 -9.28 -0.03
N ARG A 81 -9.61 -9.74 1.20
CA ARG A 81 -8.37 -10.44 1.56
C ARG A 81 -8.25 -11.75 0.79
N THR A 82 -7.04 -12.05 0.32
CA THR A 82 -6.70 -13.30 -0.38
C THR A 82 -5.61 -14.11 0.32
N ALA A 83 -4.70 -13.45 1.04
CA ALA A 83 -3.69 -14.13 1.85
C ALA A 83 -3.25 -13.27 3.04
N THR A 84 -2.66 -13.92 4.04
CA THR A 84 -2.05 -13.29 5.22
C THR A 84 -0.54 -13.49 5.15
N ALA A 85 0.23 -12.45 5.48
CA ALA A 85 1.68 -12.52 5.44
C ALA A 85 2.20 -13.46 6.55
N TRP A 86 3.12 -14.36 6.23
CA TRP A 86 3.65 -15.33 7.20
C TRP A 86 4.92 -14.86 7.91
N ARG A 87 5.57 -13.80 7.41
CA ARG A 87 6.75 -13.17 8.03
C ARG A 87 6.68 -11.64 7.97
N PRO A 88 7.37 -10.93 8.88
CA PRO A 88 7.29 -9.47 8.95
C PRO A 88 7.94 -8.78 7.75
N LEU A 89 7.28 -7.72 7.26
CA LEU A 89 7.85 -6.75 6.34
C LEU A 89 7.34 -5.35 6.69
N GLY A 90 8.15 -4.54 7.35
CA GLY A 90 7.80 -3.17 7.67
C GLY A 90 9.02 -2.27 7.76
N ARG A 91 8.88 -1.14 8.46
CA ARG A 91 9.97 -0.17 8.62
C ARG A 91 11.26 -0.81 9.15
N ALA A 92 11.16 -1.76 10.08
CA ALA A 92 12.31 -2.41 10.67
C ALA A 92 13.14 -3.19 9.64
N GLN A 93 12.49 -3.84 8.68
CA GLN A 93 13.14 -4.60 7.60
C GLN A 93 13.62 -3.68 6.48
N LEU A 94 12.86 -2.62 6.18
CA LEU A 94 13.09 -1.79 4.98
C LEU A 94 13.98 -0.56 5.22
N ARG A 95 14.16 -0.11 6.47
CA ARG A 95 14.82 1.17 6.76
C ARG A 95 16.26 1.28 6.24
N ASP A 96 16.98 0.17 6.09
CA ASP A 96 18.42 0.21 5.74
C ASP A 96 18.67 0.19 4.22
N PHE A 97 17.62 -0.03 3.42
CA PHE A 97 17.64 0.05 1.96
C PHE A 97 17.50 1.51 1.48
N ARG A 98 18.61 2.25 1.49
CA ARG A 98 18.64 3.71 1.23
C ARG A 98 19.49 4.14 0.04
N ASP A 99 20.01 3.18 -0.71
CA ASP A 99 20.72 3.45 -1.96
C ASP A 99 19.69 3.59 -3.10
N TRP A 100 19.21 4.81 -3.35
CA TRP A 100 18.07 5.06 -4.24
C TRP A 100 18.31 4.69 -5.71
N GLU A 101 19.54 4.35 -6.08
CA GLU A 101 19.95 4.01 -7.44
C GLU A 101 20.27 2.52 -7.61
N ASP A 102 20.10 1.70 -6.55
CA ASP A 102 20.42 0.27 -6.57
C ASP A 102 19.40 -0.60 -7.35
N GLY A 103 18.22 -0.03 -7.65
CA GLY A 103 17.14 -0.70 -8.37
C GLY A 103 16.42 -1.80 -7.57
N GLN A 104 16.75 -2.00 -6.29
CA GLN A 104 16.21 -3.11 -5.50
C GLN A 104 14.73 -2.89 -5.11
N PRO A 105 13.93 -3.96 -5.04
CA PRO A 105 12.52 -3.85 -4.66
C PRO A 105 12.35 -3.31 -3.23
N GLU A 106 13.22 -3.67 -2.30
CA GLU A 106 13.22 -3.16 -0.93
C GLU A 106 13.46 -1.65 -0.89
N THR A 107 14.39 -1.15 -1.71
CA THR A 107 14.68 0.29 -1.85
C THR A 107 13.47 1.03 -2.41
N GLU A 108 12.77 0.47 -3.41
CA GLU A 108 11.51 1.03 -3.92
C GLU A 108 10.46 1.15 -2.80
N LEU A 109 10.27 0.08 -2.03
CA LEU A 109 9.29 0.05 -0.93
C LEU A 109 9.67 1.03 0.18
N ASN A 110 10.95 1.10 0.55
CA ASN A 110 11.43 2.07 1.53
C ASN A 110 11.17 3.50 1.07
N PHE A 111 11.50 3.80 -0.19
CA PHE A 111 11.28 5.10 -0.79
C PHE A 111 9.80 5.49 -0.80
N LYS A 112 8.92 4.60 -1.26
CA LYS A 112 7.49 4.92 -1.43
C LYS A 112 6.75 4.99 -0.09
N LEU A 113 7.07 4.11 0.86
CA LEU A 113 6.33 3.94 2.12
C LEU A 113 6.91 4.73 3.30
N TYR A 114 8.24 4.91 3.36
CA TYR A 114 8.91 5.41 4.58
C TYR A 114 9.70 6.70 4.39
N ARG A 115 10.17 7.05 3.17
CA ARG A 115 10.82 8.35 2.93
C ARG A 115 9.92 9.51 3.33
N GLN A 116 8.64 9.41 2.98
CA GLN A 116 7.57 10.24 3.52
C GLN A 116 6.60 9.29 4.21
N ALA A 117 6.81 9.04 5.50
CA ALA A 117 6.10 8.04 6.29
C ALA A 117 4.62 8.38 6.58
N THR A 118 3.87 8.82 5.59
CA THR A 118 2.43 9.09 5.67
C THR A 118 1.62 7.92 5.12
N ASP A 119 0.36 7.83 5.51
CA ASP A 119 -0.58 6.88 4.92
C ASP A 119 -0.94 7.25 3.48
N LYS A 120 -0.99 6.22 2.62
CA LYS A 120 -1.12 6.37 1.17
C LYS A 120 -1.33 5.03 0.45
N ILE A 121 -1.85 5.14 -0.77
CA ILE A 121 -1.81 4.10 -1.80
C ILE A 121 -0.72 4.45 -2.81
N VAL A 122 0.10 3.46 -3.18
CA VAL A 122 1.19 3.61 -4.15
C VAL A 122 1.16 2.47 -5.16
N GLY A 123 1.44 2.76 -6.43
CA GLY A 123 1.72 1.72 -7.42
C GLY A 123 3.14 1.19 -7.21
N ILE A 124 3.37 -0.08 -7.48
CA ILE A 124 4.68 -0.73 -7.34
C ILE A 124 5.12 -1.41 -8.65
N SER A 125 6.42 -1.64 -8.81
CA SER A 125 6.96 -2.38 -9.95
C SER A 125 6.64 -3.89 -9.87
N ASP A 126 6.80 -4.59 -10.99
CA ASP A 126 6.67 -6.06 -11.04
C ASP A 126 7.74 -6.76 -10.19
N GLU A 127 8.90 -6.15 -10.00
CA GLU A 127 9.96 -6.67 -9.13
C GLU A 127 9.59 -6.53 -7.65
N ALA A 128 9.11 -5.35 -7.24
CA ALA A 128 8.57 -5.15 -5.90
C ALA A 128 7.34 -6.03 -5.62
N THR A 129 6.52 -6.30 -6.64
CA THR A 129 5.38 -7.22 -6.54
C THR A 129 5.85 -8.63 -6.20
N ARG A 130 6.75 -9.20 -7.01
CA ARG A 130 7.30 -10.56 -6.79
C ARG A 130 8.01 -10.67 -5.44
N PHE A 131 8.75 -9.62 -5.06
CA PHE A 131 9.40 -9.57 -3.74
C PHE A 131 8.39 -9.70 -2.59
N ILE A 132 7.28 -8.96 -2.64
CA ILE A 132 6.25 -9.02 -1.60
C ILE A 132 5.46 -10.34 -1.66
N GLU A 133 5.22 -10.90 -2.84
CA GLU A 133 4.51 -12.19 -3.02
C GLU A 133 5.21 -13.34 -2.25
N ALA A 134 6.55 -13.33 -2.19
CA ALA A 134 7.32 -14.29 -1.41
C ALA A 134 7.00 -14.29 0.11
N PHE A 135 6.37 -13.23 0.64
CA PHE A 135 5.91 -13.17 2.04
C PHE A 135 4.57 -13.87 2.27
N PHE A 136 4.02 -14.52 1.23
CA PHE A 136 2.78 -15.29 1.24
C PHE A 136 2.98 -16.74 0.80
N GLU A 137 4.15 -17.09 0.26
CA GLU A 137 4.52 -18.45 -0.15
C GLU A 137 5.18 -19.21 1.01
N GLN A 138 4.72 -20.42 1.33
CA GLN A 138 5.30 -21.31 2.35
C GLN A 138 6.23 -22.35 1.72
#